data_AF-A0A2W4SRZ9-F1
#
_entry.id   AF-A0A2W4SRZ9-F1
#
_cell.length_a   1.000
_cell.length_b   1.000
_cell.length_c   1.000
_cell.angle_alpha   90.00
_cell.angle_beta   90.00
_cell.angle_gamma   90.00
#
_symmetry.space_group_name_H-M   'P 1'
#
loop_
_entity.id
_entity.type
_entity.pdbx_description
1 polymer ?
#
loop_
_entity_poly.entity_id
_entity_poly.type
_entity_poly.pdbx_seq_one_letter_code
_entity_poly.pdbx_strand_id
1 'polypeptide(L)'
;MTVVTPGYVKTNIAVNALAGDASVRGHSDDDTESGLSTSDAATIIFDGLAAGKREIPVARGPIAEALKLKLHDPDRLFDVMSAQGAMVALTER
;
A
#
# COMPACT_ATOMS: atom_id res chain seq x y z
N MET A 1 17.20 -3.66 13.65
CA MET A 1 15.74 -3.43 13.54
C MET A 1 15.50 -2.78 12.18
N THR A 2 14.56 -3.32 11.40
CA THR A 2 14.18 -2.87 10.05
C THR A 2 12.66 -2.72 9.98
N VAL A 3 12.19 -1.69 9.29
CA VAL A 3 10.76 -1.43 9.04
C VAL A 3 10.42 -1.82 7.61
N VAL A 4 9.30 -2.52 7.42
CA VAL A 4 8.76 -2.85 6.08
C VAL A 4 7.55 -1.96 5.84
N THR A 5 7.53 -1.26 4.71
CA THR A 5 6.43 -0.37 4.31
C THR A 5 5.75 -0.90 3.04
N PRO A 6 4.75 -1.80 3.19
CA PRO A 6 4.07 -2.40 2.06
C PRO A 6 3.03 -1.47 1.44
N GLY A 7 2.92 -1.53 0.12
CA GLY A 7 1.69 -1.18 -0.60
C GLY A 7 0.72 -2.36 -0.60
N TYR A 8 -0.10 -2.49 -1.66
CA TYR A 8 -1.01 -3.62 -1.80
C TYR A 8 -0.27 -4.93 -2.04
N VAL A 9 -0.56 -5.93 -1.20
CA VAL A 9 -0.07 -7.31 -1.31
C VAL A 9 -1.28 -8.24 -1.27
N LYS A 10 -1.36 -9.15 -2.23
CA LYS A 10 -2.46 -10.10 -2.43
C LYS A 10 -2.51 -11.13 -1.31
N THR A 11 -3.17 -10.76 -0.22
CA THR A 11 -3.34 -11.55 1.00
C THR A 11 -4.82 -11.62 1.37
N ASN A 12 -5.16 -12.43 2.37
CA ASN A 12 -6.53 -12.50 2.88
C ASN A 12 -6.85 -11.36 3.87
N ILE A 13 -6.10 -10.24 3.88
CA ILE A 13 -6.31 -9.17 4.86
C ILE A 13 -7.71 -8.54 4.73
N ALA A 14 -8.16 -8.31 3.50
CA ALA A 14 -9.49 -7.78 3.21
C ALA A 14 -10.61 -8.75 3.61
N VAL A 15 -10.45 -10.04 3.27
CA VAL A 15 -11.42 -11.10 3.62
C VAL A 15 -11.64 -11.19 5.12
N ASN A 16 -10.57 -11.05 5.91
CA ASN A 16 -10.60 -11.15 7.37
C ASN A 16 -10.85 -9.81 8.07
N ALA A 17 -10.98 -8.70 7.33
CA ALA A 17 -11.26 -7.40 7.91
C ALA A 17 -12.65 -7.37 8.54
N LEU A 18 -12.84 -6.49 9.53
CA LEU A 18 -14.14 -6.26 10.14
C LEU A 18 -14.88 -5.14 9.40
N ALA A 19 -16.18 -5.31 9.19
CA ALA A 19 -17.08 -4.25 8.77
C ALA A 19 -17.42 -3.32 9.94
N GLY A 20 -18.13 -2.23 9.64
CA GLY A 20 -18.51 -1.22 10.64
C GLY A 20 -19.39 -1.75 11.79
N ASP A 21 -20.06 -2.89 11.59
CA ASP A 21 -20.86 -3.60 12.59
C ASP A 21 -20.09 -4.74 13.30
N ALA A 22 -18.77 -4.79 13.13
CA ALA A 22 -17.87 -5.82 13.63
C ALA A 22 -18.09 -7.24 13.06
N SER A 23 -18.91 -7.39 12.00
CA SER A 23 -18.95 -8.66 11.25
C SER A 23 -17.70 -8.83 10.37
N VAL A 24 -17.35 -10.08 10.05
CA VAL A 24 -16.26 -10.36 9.11
C VAL A 24 -16.72 -9.96 7.71
N ARG A 25 -15.90 -9.19 6.98
CA ARG A 25 -16.19 -8.71 5.63
C ARG A 25 -16.45 -9.86 4.65
N GLY A 26 -15.68 -10.94 4.73
CA GLY A 26 -15.93 -12.18 4.00
C GLY A 26 -15.59 -12.17 2.51
N HIS A 27 -15.09 -11.05 1.98
CA HIS A 27 -14.65 -10.93 0.59
C HIS A 27 -13.45 -9.97 0.46
N SER A 28 -12.69 -10.14 -0.62
CA SER A 28 -11.53 -9.31 -0.94
C SER A 28 -11.94 -7.96 -1.56
N ASP A 29 -10.95 -7.16 -1.94
CA ASP A 29 -11.10 -5.91 -2.72
C ASP A 29 -10.12 -5.86 -3.90
N ASP A 30 -10.45 -5.05 -4.92
CA ASP A 30 -9.71 -5.01 -6.18
C ASP A 30 -8.26 -4.54 -6.02
N ASP A 31 -8.00 -3.64 -5.08
CA ASP A 31 -6.66 -3.14 -4.80
C ASP A 31 -5.77 -4.24 -4.21
N THR A 32 -6.29 -5.01 -3.25
CA THR A 32 -5.61 -6.16 -2.66
C THR A 32 -5.42 -7.27 -3.70
N GLU A 33 -6.45 -7.57 -4.50
CA GLU A 33 -6.38 -8.62 -5.52
C GLU A 33 -5.41 -8.31 -6.67
N SER A 34 -5.25 -7.02 -7.00
CA SER A 34 -4.31 -6.50 -7.99
C SER A 34 -2.93 -6.18 -7.40
N GLY A 35 -2.73 -6.42 -6.11
CA GLY A 35 -1.47 -6.20 -5.38
C GLY A 35 -0.32 -7.13 -5.80
N LEU A 36 0.85 -6.90 -5.21
CA LEU A 36 2.00 -7.80 -5.33
C LEU A 36 1.65 -9.21 -4.85
N SER A 37 2.18 -10.24 -5.49
CA SER A 37 2.06 -11.60 -4.95
C SER A 37 2.80 -11.69 -3.61
N THR A 38 2.38 -12.60 -2.73
CA THR A 38 3.06 -12.83 -1.46
C THR A 38 4.51 -13.28 -1.65
N SER A 39 4.80 -14.04 -2.70
CA SER A 39 6.15 -14.47 -3.07
C SER A 39 7.04 -13.30 -3.51
N ASP A 40 6.52 -12.38 -4.32
CA ASP A 40 7.27 -11.19 -4.74
C ASP A 40 7.53 -10.26 -3.55
N ALA A 41 6.52 -10.06 -2.70
CA ALA A 41 6.65 -9.28 -1.48
C ALA A 41 7.74 -9.88 -0.56
N ALA A 42 7.74 -11.20 -0.36
CA ALA A 42 8.75 -11.89 0.43
C ALA A 42 10.16 -11.71 -0.15
N THR A 43 10.32 -11.84 -1.47
CA THR A 43 11.60 -11.62 -2.16
C THR A 43 12.15 -10.22 -1.89
N ILE A 44 11.33 -9.17 -2.07
CA ILE A 44 11.73 -7.78 -1.82
C ILE A 44 12.14 -7.58 -0.35
N ILE A 45 11.41 -8.19 0.60
CA ILE A 45 11.73 -8.11 2.02
C ILE A 45 13.10 -8.74 2.30
N PHE A 46 13.34 -9.97 1.82
CA PHE A 46 14.61 -10.66 2.06
C PHE A 46 15.79 -9.93 1.41
N ASP A 47 15.63 -9.42 0.19
CA ASP A 47 16.68 -8.64 -0.49
C ASP A 47 17.00 -7.35 0.26
N GLY A 48 15.98 -6.65 0.76
CA GLY A 48 16.17 -5.43 1.56
C GLY A 48 16.85 -5.71 2.90
N LEU A 49 16.51 -6.83 3.54
CA LEU A 49 17.16 -7.28 4.78
C LEU A 49 18.63 -7.64 4.54
N ALA A 50 18.92 -8.39 3.47
CA ALA A 50 20.29 -8.76 3.08
C ALA A 50 21.15 -7.52 2.76
N ALA A 51 20.54 -6.48 2.20
CA ALA A 51 21.18 -5.20 1.93
C ALA A 51 21.33 -4.28 3.17
N GLY A 52 20.89 -4.71 4.36
CA GLY A 52 21.01 -3.94 5.59
C GLY A 52 20.14 -2.67 5.62
N LYS A 53 19.05 -2.63 4.84
CA LYS A 53 18.17 -1.46 4.78
C LYS A 53 17.43 -1.27 6.12
N ARG A 54 17.36 -0.03 6.59
CA ARG A 54 16.57 0.36 7.77
C ARG A 54 15.07 0.39 7.47
N GLU A 55 14.71 0.73 6.23
CA GLU A 55 13.35 0.72 5.72
C GLU A 55 13.29 0.02 4.35
N ILE A 56 12.30 -0.84 4.14
CA ILE A 56 12.10 -1.62 2.92
C ILE A 56 10.71 -1.33 2.35
N PRO A 57 10.60 -0.49 1.31
CA PRO A 57 9.35 -0.29 0.59
C PRO A 57 9.01 -1.54 -0.21
N VAL A 58 7.82 -2.11 0.01
CA VAL A 58 7.31 -3.28 -0.73
C VAL A 58 6.13 -2.85 -1.57
N ALA A 59 6.42 -2.26 -2.72
CA ALA A 59 5.41 -1.71 -3.61
C ALA A 59 5.90 -1.69 -5.06
N ARG A 60 4.97 -1.47 -6.00
CA ARG A 60 5.25 -1.28 -7.43
C ARG A 60 4.47 -0.11 -8.00
N GLY A 61 4.94 0.42 -9.14
CA GLY A 61 4.23 1.43 -9.90
C GLY A 61 3.95 2.71 -9.08
N PRO A 62 2.76 3.33 -9.25
CA PRO A 62 2.43 4.60 -8.59
C PRO A 62 2.53 4.58 -7.07
N ILE A 63 2.21 3.46 -6.41
CA ILE A 63 2.32 3.33 -4.95
C ILE A 63 3.79 3.39 -4.50
N ALA A 64 4.71 2.79 -5.25
CA ALA A 64 6.14 2.87 -4.94
C ALA A 64 6.67 4.31 -5.08
N GLU A 65 6.23 5.03 -6.10
CA GLU A 65 6.61 6.45 -6.28
C GLU A 65 5.99 7.34 -5.20
N ALA A 66 4.75 7.09 -4.81
CA ALA A 66 4.11 7.79 -3.69
C ALA A 66 4.84 7.53 -2.35
N LEU A 67 5.28 6.29 -2.09
CA LEU A 67 6.09 5.97 -0.90
C LEU A 67 7.43 6.70 -0.91
N LYS A 68 8.12 6.77 -2.05
CA LYS A 68 9.35 7.56 -2.18
C LYS A 68 9.08 9.05 -1.93
N LEU A 69 8.01 9.59 -2.51
CA LEU A 69 7.64 10.98 -2.29
C LEU A 69 7.30 11.26 -0.82
N LYS A 70 6.58 10.36 -0.14
CA LYS A 70 6.31 10.46 1.30
C LYS A 70 7.58 10.62 2.12
N LEU A 71 8.64 9.88 1.75
CA LEU A 71 9.90 9.87 2.45
C LEU A 71 10.71 11.16 2.21
N HIS A 72 10.60 11.76 1.03
CA HIS A 72 11.39 12.92 0.63
C HIS A 72 10.68 14.27 0.83
N ASP A 73 9.37 14.32 0.60
CA ASP A 73 8.54 15.52 0.64
C ASP A 73 7.06 15.14 0.96
N PRO A 74 6.74 14.95 2.25
CA PRO A 74 5.40 14.53 2.67
C PRO A 74 4.31 15.60 2.40
N ASP A 75 4.66 16.88 2.43
CA ASP A 75 3.74 17.98 2.12
C ASP A 75 3.36 17.93 0.63
N ARG A 76 4.34 17.70 -0.25
CA ARG A 76 4.06 17.53 -1.68
C ARG A 76 3.19 16.30 -1.96
N LEU A 77 3.43 15.19 -1.27
CA LEU A 77 2.56 14.03 -1.40
C LEU A 77 1.12 14.39 -0.97
N PHE A 78 0.97 15.10 0.14
CA PHE A 78 -0.33 15.54 0.62
C PHE A 78 -1.07 16.42 -0.41
N ASP A 79 -0.38 17.36 -1.04
CA ASP A 79 -0.96 18.22 -2.09
C ASP A 79 -1.44 17.40 -3.29
N VAL A 80 -0.62 16.44 -3.76
CA VAL A 80 -0.96 15.57 -4.89
C VAL A 80 -2.19 14.72 -4.57
N MET A 81 -2.23 14.11 -3.38
CA MET A 81 -3.34 13.27 -2.95
C MET A 81 -4.62 14.08 -2.69
N SER A 82 -4.50 15.29 -2.14
CA SER A 82 -5.63 16.21 -1.93
C SER A 82 -6.28 16.62 -3.26
N ALA A 83 -5.47 16.91 -4.28
CA ALA A 83 -5.96 17.19 -5.62
C ALA A 83 -6.69 15.99 -6.24
N GLN A 84 -6.18 14.77 -6.08
CA GLN A 84 -6.84 13.55 -6.55
C GLN A 84 -8.17 13.29 -5.84
N GLY A 85 -8.22 13.43 -4.51
CA GLY A 85 -9.44 13.28 -3.73
C GLY A 85 -10.55 14.25 -4.16
N ALA A 86 -10.20 15.50 -4.45
CA ALA A 86 -11.14 16.48 -4.99
C ALA A 86 -11.71 16.06 -6.36
N MET A 87 -10.88 15.47 -7.24
CA MET A 87 -11.31 14.97 -8.54
C MET A 87 -12.26 13.76 -8.45
N VAL A 88 -12.00 12.82 -7.54
CA VAL A 88 -12.87 11.66 -7.31
C VAL A 88 -14.25 12.11 -6.82
N ALA A 89 -14.29 13.03 -5.85
CA ALA A 89 -15.54 13.57 -5.31
C ALA A 89 -16.41 14.30 -6.35
N LEU A 90 -15.80 14.82 -7.42
CA LEU A 90 -16.52 15.42 -8.56
C LEU A 90 -17.03 14.38 -9.56
N THR A 91 -16.41 13.20 -9.61
CA THR A 91 -16.74 12.13 -10.57
C THR A 91 -17.82 11.18 -10.03
N GLU A 92 -17.95 11.06 -8.72
CA GLU A 92 -18.98 10.24 -8.05
C GLU A 92 -20.31 11.00 -7.80
N ARG A 93 -20.53 12.13 -8.50
CA ARG A 93 -21.76 12.95 -8.45
C ARG A 93 -22.72 12.70 -9.62
#